data_AF-A0A937A1R1-F1
#
_entry.id   AF-A0A937A1R1-F1
#
_cell.length_a   1.000
_cell.length_b   1.000
_cell.length_c   1.000
_cell.angle_alpha   90.00
_cell.angle_beta   90.00
_cell.angle_gamma   90.00
#
_symmetry.space_group_name_H-M   'P 1'
#
loop_
_entity.id
_entity.type
_entity.pdbx_description
1 polymer ?
#
loop_
_entity_poly.entity_id
_entity_poly.type
_entity_poly.pdbx_seq_one_letter_code
_entity_poly.pdbx_strand_id
1 'polypeptide(L)'
;MYALSRAAVAALSALSLVGCATPLTQPLKREVATAAQPVEVKVGIRQPELYGAFEVSRAGQAAAAGCGAIPGIGILLAAACGAAAGAMDATINASRAKAADETIRPLKDEIVDLKFDQAMSSAIAKALTNVPGMSFSGVVVTKETTDAKYEETYKASTAGGVMFVNVDYHLSIDLSTLQMSARALLYPRSPAARAAAGLPGDLNAPAAPNQATAMLDPKNAAYRSMVVYRAKLPLQGKEPAEHLAAWKADNGRLLRTSLNDGMAQLGRLLVEDIQRGPDAPALPSLGKVEGDNRLQADLVAESHGGKLLRYPTGALYFQTTLGGTAAATAQAPAAGGTAPAAPAANTATAR
;
A
#
# COMPACT_ATOMS: atom_id res chain seq x y z
N MET A 1 19.72 -51.09 48.60
CA MET A 1 19.65 -51.38 47.15
C MET A 1 18.49 -50.58 46.55
N TYR A 2 18.82 -49.73 45.57
CA TYR A 2 17.96 -49.05 44.57
C TYR A 2 16.69 -48.31 44.99
N ALA A 3 16.75 -46.97 44.98
CA ALA A 3 15.66 -46.10 44.49
C ALA A 3 16.11 -44.62 44.44
N LEU A 4 16.88 -44.23 43.41
CA LEU A 4 17.14 -42.82 43.10
C LEU A 4 17.41 -42.68 41.60
N SER A 5 16.34 -42.69 40.80
CA SER A 5 16.40 -42.28 39.40
C SER A 5 14.98 -42.06 38.88
N ARG A 6 14.61 -40.78 38.67
CA ARG A 6 13.65 -40.23 37.68
C ARG A 6 12.94 -38.99 38.23
N ALA A 7 13.51 -37.82 37.99
CA ALA A 7 12.78 -36.54 37.84
C ALA A 7 13.74 -35.42 37.41
N ALA A 8 14.36 -35.55 36.23
CA ALA A 8 15.22 -34.48 35.71
C ALA A 8 15.23 -34.47 34.17
N VAL A 9 14.07 -34.58 33.51
CA VAL A 9 13.96 -34.36 32.05
C VAL A 9 12.57 -33.80 31.72
N ALA A 10 12.32 -32.52 32.02
CA ALA A 10 11.11 -31.83 31.53
C ALA A 10 11.23 -30.28 31.51
N ALA A 11 12.44 -29.70 31.41
CA ALA A 11 12.62 -28.25 31.53
C ALA A 11 13.51 -27.60 30.46
N LEU A 12 13.74 -28.26 29.32
CA LEU A 12 14.61 -27.72 28.26
C LEU A 12 14.05 -28.02 26.86
N SER A 13 12.92 -27.41 26.47
CA SER A 13 12.48 -27.40 25.06
C SER A 13 11.44 -26.32 24.71
N ALA A 14 11.29 -25.27 25.52
CA ALA A 14 10.52 -24.07 25.14
C ALA A 14 11.49 -22.91 24.86
N LEU A 15 12.50 -23.14 24.02
CA LEU A 15 13.14 -22.03 23.31
C LEU A 15 12.11 -21.57 22.27
N SER A 16 11.21 -20.70 22.71
CA SER A 16 10.34 -19.91 21.86
C SER A 16 11.23 -19.26 20.81
N LEU A 17 11.14 -19.76 19.58
CA LEU A 17 11.63 -19.09 18.38
C LEU A 17 10.81 -17.80 18.22
N VAL A 18 11.08 -16.82 19.08
CA VAL A 18 10.69 -15.43 18.86
C VAL A 18 11.66 -14.93 17.81
N GLY A 19 11.47 -15.39 16.58
CA GLY A 19 12.08 -14.75 15.43
C GLY A 19 11.62 -13.30 15.48
N CYS A 20 12.55 -12.37 15.68
CA CYS A 20 12.28 -10.94 15.65
C CYS A 20 11.81 -10.57 14.23
N ALA A 21 10.53 -10.79 13.95
CA ALA A 21 9.90 -10.33 12.73
C ALA A 21 9.98 -8.80 12.73
N THR A 22 10.61 -8.25 11.69
CA THR A 22 10.69 -6.80 11.53
C THR A 22 9.27 -6.23 11.46
N PRO A 23 8.91 -5.24 12.30
CA PRO A 23 7.55 -4.75 12.34
C PRO A 23 7.19 -4.12 10.99
N LEU A 24 5.95 -4.38 10.54
CA LEU A 24 5.46 -3.91 9.24
C LEU A 24 5.45 -2.38 9.15
N THR A 25 5.24 -1.70 10.27
CA THR A 25 5.33 -0.25 10.36
C THR A 25 6.46 0.22 11.27
N GLN A 26 7.06 1.35 10.92
CA GLN A 26 8.03 2.08 11.74
C GLN A 26 7.81 3.58 11.46
N PRO A 27 7.47 4.38 12.48
CA PRO A 27 7.26 5.81 12.29
C PRO A 27 8.57 6.51 11.92
N LEU A 28 8.45 7.60 11.15
CA LEU A 28 9.60 8.39 10.73
C LEU A 28 10.09 9.27 11.88
N LYS A 29 11.33 9.06 12.33
CA LYS A 29 11.96 9.93 13.32
C LYS A 29 12.22 11.32 12.75
N ARG A 30 12.06 12.35 13.59
CA ARG A 30 12.15 13.76 13.16
C ARG A 30 13.55 14.12 12.65
N GLU A 31 14.58 13.65 13.34
CA GLU A 31 15.98 13.84 12.96
C GLU A 31 16.29 13.25 11.58
N VAL A 32 15.71 12.09 11.25
CA VAL A 32 15.84 11.49 9.92
C VAL A 32 15.02 12.25 8.90
N ALA A 33 13.80 12.67 9.24
CA ALA A 33 12.94 13.46 8.36
C ALA A 33 13.63 14.76 7.91
N THR A 34 14.32 15.46 8.81
CA THR A 34 15.07 16.67 8.49
C THR A 34 16.33 16.39 7.67
N ALA A 35 17.10 15.35 8.03
CA ALA A 35 18.36 15.05 7.36
C ALA A 35 18.20 14.39 5.97
N ALA A 36 17.05 13.74 5.72
CA ALA A 36 16.74 13.07 4.46
C ALA A 36 16.21 13.98 3.35
N GLN A 37 16.20 15.31 3.55
CA GLN A 37 15.65 16.25 2.58
C GLN A 37 16.65 16.61 1.45
N PRO A 38 16.18 16.82 0.20
CA PRO A 38 14.85 16.46 -0.29
C PRO A 38 14.69 14.94 -0.38
N VAL A 39 13.45 14.44 -0.34
CA VAL A 39 13.13 13.01 -0.53
C VAL A 39 12.65 12.78 -1.95
N GLU A 40 13.31 11.88 -2.68
CA GLU A 40 12.82 11.43 -3.99
C GLU A 40 11.80 10.31 -3.82
N VAL A 41 10.70 10.32 -4.59
CA VAL A 41 9.62 9.32 -4.45
C VAL A 41 9.46 8.49 -5.71
N LYS A 42 9.48 7.17 -5.55
CA LYS A 42 9.20 6.20 -6.62
C LYS A 42 7.95 5.42 -6.31
N VAL A 43 6.95 5.53 -7.18
CA VAL A 43 5.69 4.80 -7.05
C VAL A 43 5.78 3.53 -7.87
N GLY A 44 5.93 2.39 -7.20
CA GLY A 44 6.00 1.09 -7.82
C GLY A 44 4.60 0.50 -8.05
N ILE A 45 4.20 0.33 -9.31
CA ILE A 45 2.91 -0.29 -9.65
C ILE A 45 3.21 -1.47 -10.56
N ARG A 46 3.47 -2.64 -9.99
CA ARG A 46 3.94 -3.81 -10.76
C ARG A 46 2.93 -4.30 -11.79
N GLN A 47 1.64 -4.24 -11.44
CA GLN A 47 0.57 -4.70 -12.32
C GLN A 47 0.27 -3.68 -13.42
N PRO A 48 -0.01 -4.13 -14.65
CA PRO A 48 -0.44 -3.24 -15.72
C PRO A 48 -1.92 -2.84 -15.57
N GLU A 49 -2.73 -3.68 -14.95
CA GLU A 49 -4.19 -3.58 -14.91
C GLU A 49 -4.76 -4.18 -13.61
N LEU A 50 -6.03 -3.89 -13.34
CA LEU A 50 -6.80 -4.52 -12.26
C LEU A 50 -6.82 -6.05 -12.44
N TYR A 51 -6.59 -6.82 -11.37
CA TYR A 51 -6.78 -8.28 -11.36
C TYR A 51 -7.86 -8.72 -10.36
N GLY A 52 -8.41 -9.91 -10.59
CA GLY A 52 -9.31 -10.60 -9.66
C GLY A 52 -8.49 -11.35 -8.62
N ALA A 53 -8.61 -10.99 -7.34
CA ALA A 53 -7.96 -11.72 -6.26
C ALA A 53 -8.63 -13.07 -6.03
N PHE A 54 -7.82 -14.11 -5.91
CA PHE A 54 -8.28 -15.48 -5.66
C PHE A 54 -7.53 -16.08 -4.48
N GLU A 55 -8.17 -17.05 -3.82
CA GLU A 55 -7.50 -17.79 -2.76
C GLU A 55 -6.40 -18.68 -3.35
N VAL A 56 -5.16 -18.28 -3.04
CA VAL A 56 -3.96 -19.03 -3.35
C VAL A 56 -4.01 -20.34 -2.59
N SER A 57 -3.92 -21.47 -3.30
CA SER A 57 -3.64 -22.75 -2.67
C SER A 57 -2.28 -22.65 -1.97
N ARG A 58 -2.26 -22.95 -0.67
CA ARG A 58 -1.06 -22.91 0.17
C ARG A 58 -0.47 -24.30 0.42
N ALA A 59 -0.97 -25.33 -0.27
CA ALA A 59 -0.56 -26.72 -0.07
C ALA A 59 0.95 -26.93 -0.31
N GLY A 60 1.60 -26.07 -1.12
CA GLY A 60 3.06 -26.08 -1.35
C GLY A 60 3.86 -24.98 -0.63
N GLN A 61 3.22 -24.04 0.09
CA GLN A 61 3.88 -22.83 0.62
C GLN A 61 4.95 -23.09 1.70
N ALA A 62 4.93 -24.24 2.36
CA ALA A 62 5.97 -24.62 3.33
C ALA A 62 7.38 -24.67 2.68
N ALA A 63 7.47 -24.83 1.36
CA ALA A 63 8.74 -24.82 0.62
C ALA A 63 9.17 -23.42 0.12
N ALA A 64 8.30 -22.41 0.15
CA ALA A 64 8.52 -21.10 -0.49
C ALA A 64 8.89 -19.96 0.49
N ALA A 65 9.11 -20.27 1.77
CA ALA A 65 9.37 -19.28 2.83
C ALA A 65 10.65 -18.43 2.62
N GLY A 66 11.51 -18.75 1.64
CA GLY A 66 12.72 -18.00 1.32
C GLY A 66 12.57 -16.87 0.30
N CYS A 67 11.47 -16.83 -0.48
CA CYS A 67 11.25 -15.79 -1.49
C CYS A 67 10.20 -14.81 -0.97
N GLY A 68 10.62 -13.58 -0.64
CA GLY A 68 9.79 -12.55 -0.02
C GLY A 68 8.37 -12.48 -0.59
N ALA A 69 7.38 -12.77 0.26
CA ALA A 69 5.98 -12.72 -0.10
C ALA A 69 5.56 -11.26 -0.35
N ILE A 70 5.60 -10.85 -1.62
CA ILE A 70 4.97 -9.60 -2.06
C ILE A 70 3.48 -9.91 -2.30
N PRO A 71 2.55 -9.24 -1.59
CA PRO A 71 1.12 -9.36 -1.86
C PRO A 71 0.82 -8.95 -3.31
N GLY A 72 0.04 -9.78 -4.01
CA GLY A 72 -0.61 -9.42 -5.28
C GLY A 72 -0.13 -10.14 -6.54
N ILE A 73 1.08 -10.71 -6.58
CA ILE A 73 1.56 -11.54 -7.72
C ILE A 73 2.32 -12.80 -7.25
N GLY A 74 2.12 -13.21 -5.99
CA GLY A 74 2.94 -14.24 -5.32
C GLY A 74 3.00 -15.61 -6.00
N ILE A 75 2.06 -15.95 -6.87
CA ILE A 75 2.00 -17.28 -7.51
C ILE A 75 2.88 -17.39 -8.75
N LEU A 76 2.87 -16.38 -9.64
CA LEU A 76 3.73 -16.43 -10.82
C LEU A 76 5.21 -16.38 -10.44
N LEU A 77 5.53 -15.78 -9.28
CA LEU A 77 6.89 -15.74 -8.75
C LEU A 77 7.27 -16.99 -7.94
N ALA A 78 6.32 -17.67 -7.29
CA ALA A 78 6.59 -18.91 -6.56
C ALA A 78 7.06 -20.04 -7.49
N ALA A 79 6.57 -20.08 -8.74
CA ALA A 79 7.07 -21.00 -9.77
C ALA A 79 8.53 -20.75 -10.14
N ALA A 80 9.01 -19.51 -10.04
CA ALA A 80 10.41 -19.15 -10.32
C ALA A 80 11.38 -19.56 -9.19
N CYS A 81 10.89 -19.87 -7.99
CA CYS A 81 11.71 -20.27 -6.84
C CYS A 81 11.91 -21.79 -6.67
N GLY A 82 11.50 -22.62 -7.64
CA GLY A 82 12.19 -23.89 -7.93
C GLY A 82 11.93 -25.12 -7.03
N ALA A 83 10.68 -25.54 -6.82
CA ALA A 83 10.39 -26.89 -6.31
C ALA A 83 9.27 -27.57 -7.12
N ALA A 84 9.40 -28.88 -7.38
CA ALA A 84 8.43 -29.67 -8.17
C ALA A 84 7.02 -29.71 -7.54
N ALA A 85 6.90 -29.58 -6.21
CA ALA A 85 5.61 -29.38 -5.52
C ALA A 85 4.96 -28.02 -5.84
N GLY A 86 5.79 -27.02 -6.17
CA GLY A 86 5.36 -25.72 -6.66
C GLY A 86 4.75 -25.77 -8.06
N ALA A 87 4.99 -26.80 -8.87
CA ALA A 87 4.43 -26.91 -10.22
C ALA A 87 2.94 -27.29 -10.22
N MET A 88 2.53 -28.23 -9.34
CA MET A 88 1.10 -28.57 -9.18
C MET A 88 0.32 -27.41 -8.56
N ASP A 89 0.90 -26.79 -7.52
CA ASP A 89 0.32 -25.60 -6.89
C ASP A 89 0.27 -24.42 -7.87
N ALA A 90 1.32 -24.24 -8.68
CA ALA A 90 1.34 -23.24 -9.76
C ALA A 90 0.29 -23.52 -10.83
N THR A 91 -0.01 -24.79 -11.15
CA THR A 91 -1.04 -25.12 -12.16
C THR A 91 -2.45 -24.81 -11.64
N ILE A 92 -2.78 -25.23 -10.41
CA ILE A 92 -4.07 -24.90 -9.77
C ILE A 92 -4.22 -23.39 -9.64
N ASN A 93 -3.17 -22.73 -9.13
CA ASN A 93 -3.19 -21.30 -8.95
C ASN A 93 -3.21 -20.53 -10.28
N ALA A 94 -2.56 -21.02 -11.34
CA ALA A 94 -2.65 -20.45 -12.68
C ALA A 94 -4.05 -20.61 -13.27
N SER A 95 -4.69 -21.77 -13.07
CA SER A 95 -6.09 -21.98 -13.49
C SER A 95 -7.04 -21.04 -12.76
N ARG A 96 -6.86 -20.84 -11.45
CA ARG A 96 -7.66 -19.89 -10.64
C ARG A 96 -7.40 -18.45 -11.06
N ALA A 97 -6.14 -18.08 -11.31
CA ALA A 97 -5.77 -16.77 -11.83
C ALA A 97 -6.43 -16.49 -13.17
N LYS A 98 -6.40 -17.46 -14.09
CA LYS A 98 -7.03 -17.35 -15.40
C LYS A 98 -8.55 -17.17 -15.28
N ALA A 99 -9.22 -18.00 -14.47
CA ALA A 99 -10.67 -17.88 -14.24
C ALA A 99 -11.06 -16.54 -13.59
N ALA A 100 -10.22 -16.04 -12.66
CA ALA A 100 -10.42 -14.74 -12.05
C ALA A 100 -10.23 -13.60 -13.06
N ASP A 101 -9.19 -13.64 -13.90
CA ASP A 101 -8.96 -12.65 -14.96
C ASP A 101 -10.08 -12.66 -16.01
N GLU A 102 -10.57 -13.85 -16.41
CA GLU A 102 -11.70 -13.97 -17.33
C GLU A 102 -12.98 -13.36 -16.75
N THR A 103 -13.23 -13.57 -15.46
CA THR A 103 -14.39 -12.98 -14.75
C THR A 103 -14.35 -11.46 -14.73
N ILE A 104 -13.17 -10.87 -14.47
CA ILE A 104 -13.04 -9.42 -14.34
C ILE A 104 -12.71 -8.70 -15.64
N ARG A 105 -12.31 -9.41 -16.71
CA ARG A 105 -11.91 -8.82 -17.99
C ARG A 105 -12.91 -7.79 -18.52
N PRO A 106 -14.22 -8.03 -18.49
CA PRO A 106 -15.15 -7.04 -19.02
C PRO A 106 -15.26 -5.77 -18.17
N LEU A 107 -14.75 -5.75 -16.93
CA LEU A 107 -14.60 -4.53 -16.13
C LEU A 107 -13.27 -3.83 -16.41
N LYS A 108 -12.22 -4.57 -16.76
CA LYS A 108 -10.91 -4.00 -17.14
C LYS A 108 -11.05 -3.11 -18.38
N ASP A 109 -11.81 -3.60 -19.36
CA ASP A 109 -12.11 -2.86 -20.59
C ASP A 109 -12.82 -1.52 -20.30
N GLU A 110 -13.70 -1.51 -19.30
CA GLU A 110 -14.45 -0.33 -18.86
C GLU A 110 -13.61 0.69 -18.08
N ILE A 111 -12.37 0.39 -17.68
CA ILE A 111 -11.51 1.30 -16.90
C ILE A 111 -10.15 1.57 -17.55
N VAL A 112 -9.95 1.13 -18.79
CA VAL A 112 -8.67 1.26 -19.52
C VAL A 112 -8.23 2.72 -19.71
N ASP A 113 -9.18 3.64 -19.78
CA ASP A 113 -9.01 5.08 -19.92
C ASP A 113 -8.72 5.80 -18.60
N LEU A 114 -8.90 5.15 -17.43
CA LEU A 114 -8.64 5.76 -16.12
C LEU A 114 -7.18 6.19 -15.95
N LYS A 115 -6.26 5.61 -16.75
CA LYS A 115 -4.80 5.83 -16.64
C LYS A 115 -4.35 5.72 -15.18
N PHE A 116 -4.68 4.59 -14.55
CA PHE A 116 -4.51 4.35 -13.12
C PHE A 116 -3.14 4.78 -12.60
N ASP A 117 -2.06 4.47 -13.32
CA ASP A 117 -0.70 4.84 -12.93
C ASP A 117 -0.52 6.34 -12.71
N GLN A 118 -0.97 7.15 -13.69
CA GLN A 118 -0.89 8.60 -13.64
C GLN A 118 -1.79 9.16 -12.54
N ALA A 119 -3.01 8.63 -12.42
CA ALA A 119 -3.95 9.05 -11.39
C ALA A 119 -3.40 8.77 -9.98
N MET A 120 -2.84 7.58 -9.75
CA MET A 120 -2.27 7.16 -8.48
C MET A 120 -1.02 7.98 -8.14
N SER A 121 -0.10 8.16 -9.08
CA SER A 121 1.10 8.98 -8.82
C SER A 121 0.74 10.43 -8.57
N SER A 122 -0.25 10.98 -9.27
CA SER A 122 -0.74 12.33 -9.03
C SER A 122 -1.40 12.46 -7.65
N ALA A 123 -2.16 11.46 -7.23
CA ALA A 123 -2.78 11.44 -5.90
C ALA A 123 -1.73 11.40 -4.79
N ILE A 124 -0.72 10.53 -4.91
CA ILE A 124 0.42 10.46 -3.97
C ILE A 124 1.20 11.77 -3.98
N ALA A 125 1.56 12.30 -5.16
CA ALA A 125 2.29 13.55 -5.27
C ALA A 125 1.55 14.70 -4.57
N LYS A 126 0.26 14.88 -4.89
CA LYS A 126 -0.60 15.90 -4.28
C LYS A 126 -0.75 15.72 -2.77
N ALA A 127 -0.79 14.49 -2.27
CA ALA A 127 -0.84 14.23 -0.84
C ALA A 127 0.48 14.68 -0.17
N LEU A 128 1.62 14.28 -0.75
CA LEU A 128 2.94 14.53 -0.19
C LEU A 128 3.36 16.02 -0.21
N THR A 129 2.81 16.85 -1.11
CA THR A 129 3.06 18.31 -1.06
C THR A 129 2.57 18.97 0.22
N ASN A 130 1.64 18.33 0.95
CA ASN A 130 1.03 18.88 2.16
C ASN A 130 1.65 18.35 3.45
N VAL A 131 2.81 17.68 3.39
CA VAL A 131 3.52 17.19 4.58
C VAL A 131 4.41 18.30 5.14
N PRO A 132 4.11 18.88 6.32
CA PRO A 132 4.92 19.95 6.88
C PRO A 132 6.33 19.47 7.23
N GLY A 133 7.34 20.28 6.95
CA GLY A 133 8.73 19.98 7.30
C GLY A 133 9.40 18.92 6.41
N MET A 134 8.75 18.49 5.33
CA MET A 134 9.33 17.60 4.33
C MET A 134 9.15 18.16 2.92
N SER A 135 10.16 17.99 2.08
CA SER A 135 10.19 18.31 0.66
C SER A 135 10.29 17.01 -0.13
N PHE A 136 9.18 16.61 -0.72
CA PHE A 136 9.14 15.47 -1.64
C PHE A 136 9.34 15.97 -3.07
N SER A 137 10.15 15.25 -3.83
CA SER A 137 10.51 15.59 -5.21
C SER A 137 10.49 14.35 -6.10
N GLY A 138 10.44 14.56 -7.41
CA GLY A 138 10.66 13.51 -8.41
C GLY A 138 9.70 12.31 -8.29
N VAL A 139 8.42 12.56 -7.97
CA VAL A 139 7.40 11.50 -7.88
C VAL A 139 7.20 10.87 -9.25
N VAL A 140 7.79 9.68 -9.45
CA VAL A 140 7.80 8.99 -10.74
C VAL A 140 7.27 7.57 -10.57
N VAL A 141 6.42 7.14 -11.50
CA VAL A 141 5.94 5.75 -11.56
C VAL A 141 7.02 4.85 -12.15
N THR A 142 7.21 3.68 -11.57
CA THR A 142 8.00 2.59 -12.15
C THR A 142 7.18 1.29 -12.17
N LYS A 143 7.32 0.56 -13.27
CA LYS A 143 6.80 -0.82 -13.41
C LYS A 143 7.81 -1.86 -12.97
N GLU A 144 9.09 -1.51 -12.95
CA GLU A 144 10.18 -2.39 -12.54
C GLU A 144 10.39 -2.29 -11.03
N THR A 145 9.69 -3.15 -10.28
CA THR A 145 9.69 -3.14 -8.81
C THR A 145 10.62 -4.20 -8.20
N THR A 146 11.70 -4.57 -8.90
CA THR A 146 12.67 -5.57 -8.41
C THR A 146 13.66 -4.92 -7.46
N ASP A 147 14.16 -5.70 -6.50
CA ASP A 147 15.16 -5.21 -5.54
C ASP A 147 16.39 -4.63 -6.25
N ALA A 148 16.86 -5.30 -7.32
CA ALA A 148 17.98 -4.83 -8.12
C ALA A 148 17.71 -3.45 -8.77
N LYS A 149 16.52 -3.25 -9.35
CA LYS A 149 16.18 -1.97 -9.99
C LYS A 149 15.98 -0.85 -8.98
N TYR A 150 15.38 -1.18 -7.84
CA TYR A 150 15.25 -0.23 -6.74
C TYR A 150 16.60 0.15 -6.16
N GLU A 151 17.53 -0.80 -6.05
CA GLU A 151 18.89 -0.52 -5.59
C GLU A 151 19.64 0.37 -6.57
N GLU A 152 19.54 0.10 -7.88
CA GLU A 152 20.07 0.98 -8.93
C GLU A 152 19.50 2.39 -8.81
N THR A 153 18.17 2.51 -8.68
CA THR A 153 17.48 3.80 -8.54
C THR A 153 17.92 4.53 -7.27
N TYR A 154 18.00 3.81 -6.16
CA TYR A 154 18.48 4.36 -4.89
C TYR A 154 19.93 4.83 -5.02
N LYS A 155 20.81 4.07 -5.68
CA LYS A 155 22.23 4.41 -5.94
C LYS A 155 22.38 5.62 -6.86
N ALA A 156 21.52 5.78 -7.85
CA ALA A 156 21.56 6.86 -8.83
C ALA A 156 21.00 8.20 -8.31
N SER A 157 20.12 8.16 -7.30
CA SER A 157 19.50 9.36 -6.73
C SER A 157 20.55 10.36 -6.19
N THR A 158 20.24 11.65 -6.15
CA THR A 158 21.06 12.66 -5.42
C THR A 158 20.34 13.22 -4.20
N ALA A 159 19.16 12.68 -3.89
CA ALA A 159 18.31 13.10 -2.79
C ALA A 159 18.88 12.68 -1.42
N GLY A 160 18.43 13.35 -0.35
CA GLY A 160 18.81 13.00 1.02
C GLY A 160 18.25 11.64 1.45
N GLY A 161 17.14 11.22 0.82
CA GLY A 161 16.55 9.90 0.96
C GLY A 161 15.67 9.55 -0.25
N VAL A 162 15.36 8.26 -0.39
CA VAL A 162 14.46 7.76 -1.44
C VAL A 162 13.32 6.99 -0.79
N MET A 163 12.09 7.34 -1.15
CA MET A 163 10.88 6.64 -0.73
C MET A 163 10.35 5.78 -1.87
N PHE A 164 10.22 4.48 -1.63
CA PHE A 164 9.51 3.57 -2.52
C PHE A 164 8.09 3.35 -1.98
N VAL A 165 7.08 3.64 -2.80
CA VAL A 165 5.66 3.41 -2.49
C VAL A 165 5.16 2.34 -3.45
N ASN A 166 5.09 1.10 -2.98
CA ASN A 166 4.58 -0.03 -3.76
C ASN A 166 3.07 -0.12 -3.62
N VAL A 167 2.36 -0.03 -4.73
CA VAL A 167 0.90 -0.07 -4.77
C VAL A 167 0.43 -1.41 -5.35
N ASP A 168 -0.55 -2.01 -4.68
CA ASP A 168 -1.32 -3.15 -5.20
C ASP A 168 -2.82 -2.83 -5.19
N TYR A 169 -3.56 -3.24 -6.22
CA TYR A 169 -5.01 -3.05 -6.29
C TYR A 169 -5.70 -4.22 -6.98
N HIS A 170 -6.80 -4.71 -6.40
CA HIS A 170 -7.51 -5.87 -6.91
C HIS A 170 -8.98 -5.86 -6.53
N LEU A 171 -9.76 -6.62 -7.29
CA LEU A 171 -11.17 -6.87 -7.03
C LEU A 171 -11.34 -8.31 -6.53
N SER A 172 -12.23 -8.56 -5.58
CA SER A 172 -12.59 -9.94 -5.22
C SER A 172 -13.30 -10.65 -6.40
N ILE A 173 -13.22 -11.99 -6.48
CA ILE A 173 -13.83 -12.77 -7.58
C ILE A 173 -15.36 -12.56 -7.67
N ASP A 174 -16.01 -12.37 -6.53
CA ASP A 174 -17.45 -12.10 -6.43
C ASP A 174 -17.82 -10.65 -6.81
N LEU A 175 -16.82 -9.84 -7.18
CA LEU A 175 -16.94 -8.43 -7.58
C LEU A 175 -17.47 -7.52 -6.44
N SER A 176 -17.47 -8.00 -5.20
CA SER A 176 -18.07 -7.31 -4.06
C SER A 176 -17.12 -6.34 -3.36
N THR A 177 -15.81 -6.47 -3.57
CA THR A 177 -14.82 -5.76 -2.79
C THR A 177 -13.66 -5.30 -3.66
N LEU A 178 -13.47 -3.98 -3.75
CA LEU A 178 -12.23 -3.39 -4.23
C LEU A 178 -11.27 -3.23 -3.05
N GLN A 179 -10.05 -3.73 -3.19
CA GLN A 179 -8.98 -3.46 -2.23
C GLN A 179 -7.82 -2.80 -2.94
N MET A 180 -7.25 -1.79 -2.29
CA MET A 180 -6.02 -1.14 -2.71
C MET A 180 -5.09 -1.06 -1.50
N SER A 181 -3.80 -1.23 -1.71
CA SER A 181 -2.81 -1.11 -0.65
C SER A 181 -1.60 -0.35 -1.14
N ALA A 182 -0.97 0.40 -0.24
CA ALA A 182 0.31 1.03 -0.48
C ALA A 182 1.26 0.69 0.65
N ARG A 183 2.43 0.17 0.30
CA ARG A 183 3.55 -0.06 1.20
C ARG A 183 4.63 0.97 0.93
N ALA A 184 4.86 1.86 1.89
CA ALA A 184 5.87 2.91 1.79
C ALA A 184 7.11 2.55 2.62
N LEU A 185 8.29 2.68 2.02
CA LEU A 185 9.58 2.47 2.66
C LEU A 185 10.49 3.66 2.33
N LEU A 186 10.94 4.40 3.33
CA LEU A 186 11.91 5.50 3.18
C LEU A 186 13.30 5.01 3.55
N TYR A 187 14.23 5.08 2.61
CA TYR A 187 15.63 4.75 2.82
C TYR A 187 16.46 6.04 2.90
N PRO A 188 17.14 6.31 4.02
CA PRO A 188 18.05 7.45 4.12
C PRO A 188 19.24 7.20 3.19
N ARG A 189 19.68 8.24 2.49
CA ARG A 189 20.76 8.15 1.49
C ARG A 189 21.95 9.04 1.82
N SER A 190 21.72 10.30 2.18
CA SER A 190 22.83 11.19 2.53
C SER A 190 23.57 10.68 3.78
N PRO A 191 24.87 10.98 3.93
CA PRO A 191 25.61 10.59 5.12
C PRO A 191 24.94 11.08 6.41
N ALA A 192 24.38 12.29 6.40
CA ALA A 192 23.65 12.86 7.52
C ALA A 192 22.35 12.09 7.83
N ALA A 193 21.55 11.75 6.81
CA ALA A 193 20.32 10.99 7.00
C ALA A 193 20.61 9.57 7.51
N ARG A 194 21.66 8.94 6.98
CA ARG A 194 22.08 7.60 7.37
C ARG A 194 22.58 7.59 8.82
N ALA A 195 23.41 8.56 9.20
CA ALA A 195 23.84 8.73 10.59
C ALA A 195 22.65 8.95 11.54
N ALA A 196 21.69 9.82 11.17
CA ALA A 196 20.47 10.04 11.95
C ALA A 196 19.62 8.77 12.10
N ALA A 197 19.68 7.86 11.12
CA ALA A 197 19.00 6.57 11.15
C ALA A 197 19.82 5.47 11.85
N GLY A 198 21.03 5.76 12.35
CA GLY A 198 21.93 4.78 12.96
C GLY A 198 22.58 3.82 11.97
N LEU A 199 22.69 4.21 10.69
CA LEU A 199 23.32 3.45 9.62
C LEU A 199 24.73 3.99 9.31
N PRO A 200 25.63 3.17 8.73
CA PRO A 200 26.92 3.65 8.26
C PRO A 200 26.76 4.83 7.28
N GLY A 201 27.53 5.89 7.46
CA GLY A 201 27.44 7.09 6.61
C GLY A 201 27.84 6.84 5.15
N ASP A 202 28.77 5.91 4.92
CA ASP A 202 29.10 5.43 3.58
C ASP A 202 28.04 4.44 3.09
N LEU A 203 27.56 4.66 1.87
CA LEU A 203 26.59 3.80 1.19
C LEU A 203 27.17 2.42 0.86
N ASN A 204 28.48 2.33 0.68
CA ASN A 204 29.19 1.10 0.34
C ASN A 204 29.79 0.40 1.57
N ALA A 205 29.74 1.03 2.75
CA ALA A 205 30.20 0.39 3.96
C ALA A 205 29.27 -0.77 4.36
N PRO A 206 29.82 -1.95 4.70
CA PRO A 206 29.01 -3.06 5.17
C PRO A 206 28.27 -2.69 6.46
N ALA A 207 27.01 -3.10 6.58
CA ALA A 207 26.15 -2.72 7.71
C ALA A 207 26.61 -3.30 9.07
N ALA A 208 27.46 -4.34 9.07
CA ALA A 208 28.19 -4.90 10.22
C ALA A 208 29.18 -5.97 9.71
N PRO A 209 30.24 -6.32 10.46
CA PRO A 209 31.01 -7.53 10.16
C PRO A 209 30.08 -8.75 10.29
N ASN A 210 29.96 -9.53 9.22
CA ASN A 210 29.13 -10.74 9.06
C ASN A 210 27.68 -10.57 8.59
N GLN A 211 27.27 -9.39 8.11
CA GLN A 211 26.00 -9.24 7.40
C GLN A 211 26.17 -8.37 6.16
N ALA A 212 26.23 -9.01 4.99
CA ALA A 212 25.87 -8.36 3.74
C ALA A 212 24.34 -8.23 3.69
N THR A 213 23.74 -7.41 4.57
CA THR A 213 22.34 -7.06 4.40
C THR A 213 22.22 -6.23 3.14
N ALA A 214 21.32 -6.62 2.24
CA ALA A 214 21.03 -5.84 1.05
C ALA A 214 20.74 -4.39 1.46
N MET A 215 21.22 -3.43 0.67
CA MET A 215 21.13 -2.02 1.05
C MET A 215 19.68 -1.57 1.29
N LEU A 216 18.74 -2.17 0.55
CA LEU A 216 17.31 -1.95 0.66
C LEU A 216 16.58 -3.00 1.54
N ASP A 217 17.27 -3.73 2.41
CA ASP A 217 16.63 -4.56 3.42
C ASP A 217 15.61 -3.71 4.22
N PRO A 218 14.36 -4.17 4.42
CA PRO A 218 13.36 -3.40 5.16
C PRO A 218 13.82 -2.90 6.55
N LYS A 219 14.79 -3.55 7.18
CA LYS A 219 15.39 -3.11 8.45
C LYS A 219 16.18 -1.80 8.32
N ASN A 220 16.73 -1.52 7.15
CA ASN A 220 17.45 -0.29 6.84
C ASN A 220 16.52 0.88 6.49
N ALA A 221 15.22 0.63 6.30
CA ALA A 221 14.25 1.69 6.09
C ALA A 221 14.02 2.46 7.40
N ALA A 222 14.19 3.79 7.36
CA ALA A 222 13.95 4.66 8.51
C ALA A 222 12.46 4.92 8.76
N TYR A 223 11.63 4.70 7.74
CA TYR A 223 10.18 4.72 7.82
C TYR A 223 9.59 3.55 7.05
N ARG A 224 8.58 2.90 7.66
CA ARG A 224 7.81 1.82 7.04
C ARG A 224 6.33 2.06 7.30
N SER A 225 5.52 1.94 6.27
CA SER A 225 4.07 2.04 6.40
C SER A 225 3.36 1.05 5.50
N MET A 226 2.19 0.62 5.97
CA MET A 226 1.24 -0.19 5.21
C MET A 226 -0.13 0.44 5.41
N VAL A 227 -0.67 0.99 4.32
CA VAL A 227 -2.01 1.56 4.28
C VAL A 227 -2.86 0.74 3.33
N VAL A 228 -4.09 0.44 3.72
CA VAL A 228 -5.04 -0.36 2.95
C VAL A 228 -6.36 0.39 2.86
N TYR A 229 -6.87 0.51 1.65
CA TYR A 229 -8.21 0.94 1.34
C TYR A 229 -9.03 -0.28 0.94
N ARG A 230 -10.24 -0.41 1.50
CA ARG A 230 -11.16 -1.48 1.17
C ARG A 230 -12.57 -0.95 1.03
N ALA A 231 -13.12 -1.04 -0.18
CA ALA A 231 -14.48 -0.66 -0.46
C ALA A 231 -15.33 -1.89 -0.71
N LYS A 232 -16.37 -2.06 0.10
CA LYS A 232 -17.49 -2.93 -0.25
C LYS A 232 -18.34 -2.22 -1.30
N LEU A 233 -18.48 -2.88 -2.43
CA LEU A 233 -19.19 -2.37 -3.59
C LEU A 233 -20.67 -2.79 -3.52
N PRO A 234 -21.60 -1.93 -3.94
CA PRO A 234 -23.01 -2.27 -3.92
C PRO A 234 -23.28 -3.30 -5.01
N LEU A 235 -23.47 -4.55 -4.61
CA LEU A 235 -23.82 -5.62 -5.52
C LEU A 235 -25.30 -5.55 -5.88
N GLN A 236 -25.61 -5.60 -7.17
CA GLN A 236 -26.98 -5.77 -7.67
C GLN A 236 -27.17 -7.21 -8.11
N GLY A 237 -27.83 -8.02 -7.28
CA GLY A 237 -28.06 -9.43 -7.57
C GLY A 237 -27.39 -10.37 -6.57
N LYS A 238 -27.54 -11.68 -6.81
CA LYS A 238 -26.89 -12.74 -6.03
C LYS A 238 -25.74 -13.39 -6.79
N GLU A 239 -25.77 -13.31 -8.13
CA GLU A 239 -24.83 -14.01 -9.00
C GLU A 239 -23.82 -13.03 -9.64
N PRO A 240 -22.53 -13.44 -9.83
CA PRO A 240 -21.50 -12.58 -10.43
C PRO A 240 -21.87 -12.00 -11.80
N ALA A 241 -22.66 -12.72 -12.60
CA ALA A 241 -23.14 -12.24 -13.90
C ALA A 241 -24.09 -11.03 -13.79
N GLU A 242 -24.93 -10.99 -12.76
CA GLU A 242 -25.83 -9.87 -12.49
C GLU A 242 -25.04 -8.64 -12.06
N HIS A 243 -24.01 -8.84 -11.24
CA HIS A 243 -23.08 -7.77 -10.85
C HIS A 243 -22.42 -7.19 -12.11
N LEU A 244 -21.84 -8.04 -12.96
CA LEU A 244 -21.15 -7.63 -14.18
C LEU A 244 -22.07 -6.82 -15.11
N ALA A 245 -23.32 -7.24 -15.28
CA ALA A 245 -24.30 -6.51 -16.07
C ALA A 245 -24.59 -5.12 -15.49
N ALA A 246 -24.75 -5.02 -14.16
CA ALA A 246 -24.98 -3.76 -13.48
C ALA A 246 -23.77 -2.81 -13.58
N TRP A 247 -22.54 -3.34 -13.47
CA TRP A 247 -21.33 -2.55 -13.67
C TRP A 247 -21.21 -2.00 -15.09
N LYS A 248 -21.51 -2.82 -16.09
CA LYS A 248 -21.48 -2.41 -17.51
C LYS A 248 -22.56 -1.39 -17.85
N ALA A 249 -23.75 -1.51 -17.26
CA ALA A 249 -24.86 -0.60 -17.53
C ALA A 249 -24.53 0.88 -17.23
N ASP A 250 -23.51 1.14 -16.40
CA ASP A 250 -23.08 2.47 -16.00
C ASP A 250 -21.57 2.69 -16.30
N ASN A 251 -21.03 2.00 -17.32
CA ASN A 251 -19.62 2.10 -17.77
C ASN A 251 -18.58 2.00 -16.64
N GLY A 252 -18.83 1.12 -15.67
CA GLY A 252 -17.99 0.96 -14.50
C GLY A 252 -17.88 2.21 -13.62
N ARG A 253 -18.82 3.17 -13.68
CA ARG A 253 -18.77 4.43 -12.94
C ARG A 253 -18.50 4.22 -11.45
N LEU A 254 -19.20 3.29 -10.81
CA LEU A 254 -18.99 2.97 -9.41
C LEU A 254 -17.54 2.49 -9.14
N LEU A 255 -16.93 1.73 -10.06
CA LEU A 255 -15.59 1.15 -9.88
C LEU A 255 -14.55 2.23 -10.06
N ARG A 256 -14.74 3.11 -11.05
CA ARG A 256 -13.93 4.32 -11.25
C ARG A 256 -13.97 5.23 -10.02
N THR A 257 -15.16 5.49 -9.47
CA THR A 257 -15.34 6.26 -8.23
C THR A 257 -14.61 5.59 -7.07
N SER A 258 -14.72 4.27 -6.94
CA SER A 258 -14.04 3.49 -5.89
C SER A 258 -12.52 3.56 -6.01
N LEU A 259 -11.99 3.44 -7.23
CA LEU A 259 -10.56 3.55 -7.51
C LEU A 259 -10.05 4.96 -7.20
N ASN A 260 -10.80 6.00 -7.59
CA ASN A 260 -10.45 7.39 -7.30
C ASN A 260 -10.47 7.72 -5.80
N ASP A 261 -11.51 7.27 -5.08
CA ASP A 261 -11.57 7.40 -3.63
C ASP A 261 -10.42 6.63 -2.99
N GLY A 262 -10.17 5.38 -3.40
CA GLY A 262 -9.05 4.58 -2.92
C GLY A 262 -7.69 5.27 -3.12
N MET A 263 -7.42 5.84 -4.30
CA MET A 263 -6.20 6.63 -4.54
C MET A 263 -6.08 7.83 -3.60
N ALA A 264 -7.17 8.56 -3.37
CA ALA A 264 -7.20 9.69 -2.44
C ALA A 264 -6.98 9.25 -0.99
N GLN A 265 -7.63 8.17 -0.54
CA GLN A 265 -7.49 7.65 0.82
C GLN A 265 -6.09 7.11 1.08
N LEU A 266 -5.47 6.38 0.14
CA LEU A 266 -4.10 5.89 0.31
C LEU A 266 -3.11 7.06 0.47
N GLY A 267 -3.25 8.11 -0.35
CA GLY A 267 -2.44 9.33 -0.21
C GLY A 267 -2.65 10.02 1.15
N ARG A 268 -3.91 10.22 1.57
CA ARG A 268 -4.25 10.82 2.87
C ARG A 268 -3.66 10.03 4.03
N LEU A 269 -3.91 8.72 4.08
CA LEU A 269 -3.44 7.85 5.16
C LEU A 269 -1.92 7.79 5.23
N LEU A 270 -1.24 7.78 4.08
CA LEU A 270 0.22 7.83 4.03
C LEU A 270 0.75 9.13 4.67
N VAL A 271 0.14 10.27 4.34
CA VAL A 271 0.51 11.58 4.93
C VAL A 271 0.25 11.60 6.44
N GLU A 272 -0.92 11.14 6.88
CA GLU A 272 -1.27 11.06 8.31
C GLU A 272 -0.29 10.17 9.09
N ASP A 273 0.16 9.08 8.48
CA ASP A 273 1.11 8.16 9.08
C ASP A 273 2.54 8.75 9.15
N ILE A 274 3.00 9.44 8.09
CA ILE A 274 4.27 10.18 8.08
C ILE A 274 4.28 11.24 9.19
N GLN A 275 3.19 11.99 9.36
CA GLN A 275 3.09 13.09 10.31
C GLN A 275 3.00 12.65 11.78
N ARG A 276 2.60 11.41 12.05
CA ARG A 276 2.44 10.92 13.42
C ARG A 276 3.79 10.92 14.17
N GLY A 277 4.92 10.70 13.51
CA GLY A 277 6.22 10.66 14.19
C GLY A 277 6.32 9.54 15.25
N PRO A 278 7.51 9.35 15.86
CA PRO A 278 7.75 8.24 16.79
C PRO A 278 7.12 8.46 18.17
N ASP A 279 6.96 9.71 18.59
CA ASP A 279 6.54 10.08 19.94
C ASP A 279 5.05 10.44 20.03
N ALA A 280 4.33 10.47 18.92
CA ALA A 280 2.90 10.73 19.01
C ALA A 280 2.21 9.59 19.76
N PRO A 281 1.23 9.94 20.61
CA PRO A 281 0.41 8.94 21.25
C PRO A 281 -0.21 8.04 20.17
N ALA A 282 -0.29 6.75 20.50
CA ALA A 282 -1.08 5.83 19.71
C ALA A 282 -2.45 6.45 19.46
N LEU A 283 -2.93 6.39 18.22
CA LEU A 283 -4.29 6.79 17.88
C LEU A 283 -5.26 6.22 18.93
N PRO A 284 -6.14 7.06 19.52
CA PRO A 284 -7.06 6.59 20.53
C PRO A 284 -7.95 5.52 19.94
N SER A 285 -8.00 4.36 20.60
CA SER A 285 -8.90 3.28 20.22
C SER A 285 -10.29 3.60 20.74
N LEU A 286 -11.26 3.65 19.83
CA LEU A 286 -12.69 3.77 20.11
C LEU A 286 -13.32 2.40 20.44
N GLY A 287 -12.55 1.32 20.30
CA GLY A 287 -12.99 -0.05 20.56
C GLY A 287 -12.17 -1.07 19.78
N LYS A 288 -12.24 -2.34 20.20
CA LYS A 288 -11.73 -3.47 19.42
C LYS A 288 -12.80 -3.94 18.45
N VAL A 289 -12.40 -4.12 17.19
CA VAL A 289 -13.25 -4.72 16.18
C VAL A 289 -12.54 -5.91 15.55
N GLU A 290 -13.30 -6.95 15.25
CA GLU A 290 -12.79 -8.07 14.47
C GLU A 290 -12.67 -7.62 13.00
N GLY A 291 -11.43 -7.52 12.54
CA GLY A 291 -11.11 -7.24 11.15
C GLY A 291 -10.95 -8.52 10.35
N ASP A 292 -10.26 -8.41 9.22
CA ASP A 292 -10.02 -9.56 8.34
C ASP A 292 -9.29 -10.72 9.01
N ASN A 293 -9.66 -11.94 8.61
CA ASN A 293 -9.09 -13.20 9.11
C ASN A 293 -9.15 -13.36 10.64
N ARG A 294 -10.20 -12.80 11.27
CA ARG A 294 -10.41 -12.84 12.73
C ARG A 294 -9.34 -12.12 13.56
N LEU A 295 -8.56 -11.25 12.92
CA LEU A 295 -7.57 -10.43 13.61
C LEU A 295 -8.26 -9.24 14.26
N GLN A 296 -7.99 -9.02 15.55
CA GLN A 296 -8.48 -7.87 16.28
C GLN A 296 -7.74 -6.60 15.84
N ALA A 297 -8.48 -5.54 15.53
CA ALA A 297 -7.95 -4.22 15.22
C ALA A 297 -8.56 -3.16 16.15
N ASP A 298 -7.82 -2.07 16.36
CA ASP A 298 -8.33 -0.89 17.03
C ASP A 298 -9.15 -0.05 16.03
N LEU A 299 -10.40 0.24 16.36
CA LEU A 299 -11.19 1.25 15.67
C LEU A 299 -10.65 2.63 16.07
N VAL A 300 -10.12 3.37 15.11
CA VAL A 300 -9.49 4.67 15.34
C VAL A 300 -10.46 5.80 15.10
N ALA A 301 -11.24 5.68 14.04
CA ALA A 301 -12.22 6.68 13.64
C ALA A 301 -13.35 6.01 12.88
N GLU A 302 -14.56 6.54 13.04
CA GLU A 302 -15.74 6.13 12.28
C GLU A 302 -16.48 7.38 11.83
N SER A 303 -16.90 7.37 10.58
CA SER A 303 -17.73 8.43 9.99
C SER A 303 -18.77 7.80 9.06
N HIS A 304 -19.72 8.60 8.58
CA HIS A 304 -20.71 8.17 7.59
C HIS A 304 -20.06 7.59 6.31
N GLY A 305 -18.79 7.92 6.04
CA GLY A 305 -18.04 7.43 4.89
C GLY A 305 -17.20 6.17 5.13
N GLY A 306 -17.12 5.63 6.36
CA GLY A 306 -16.34 4.42 6.64
C GLY A 306 -15.64 4.40 8.00
N LYS A 307 -14.86 3.34 8.23
CA LYS A 307 -14.11 3.04 9.45
C LYS A 307 -12.61 3.05 9.17
N LEU A 308 -11.84 3.73 10.01
CA LEU A 308 -10.39 3.62 10.05
C LEU A 308 -10.00 2.66 11.16
N LEU A 309 -9.31 1.59 10.80
CA LEU A 309 -8.81 0.56 11.70
C LEU A 309 -7.29 0.62 11.77
N ARG A 310 -6.74 0.28 12.93
CA ARG A 310 -5.31 0.08 13.13
C ARG A 310 -5.05 -1.33 13.64
N TYR A 311 -4.25 -2.08 12.91
CA TYR A 311 -3.86 -3.43 13.31
C TYR A 311 -2.70 -3.42 14.31
N PRO A 312 -2.47 -4.52 15.06
CA PRO A 312 -1.34 -4.64 15.98
C PRO A 312 0.03 -4.43 15.30
N THR A 313 0.11 -4.70 14.01
CA THR A 313 1.29 -4.47 13.17
C THR A 313 1.55 -2.99 12.86
N GLY A 314 0.63 -2.11 13.26
CA GLY A 314 0.59 -0.67 13.00
C GLY A 314 -0.03 -0.27 11.66
N ALA A 315 -0.36 -1.25 10.81
CA ALA A 315 -0.99 -0.99 9.51
C ALA A 315 -2.36 -0.31 9.65
N LEU A 316 -2.65 0.64 8.77
CA LEU A 316 -3.90 1.40 8.75
C LEU A 316 -4.82 0.89 7.65
N TYR A 317 -6.08 0.61 7.99
CA TYR A 317 -7.09 0.09 7.08
C TYR A 317 -8.28 1.01 7.07
N PHE A 318 -8.60 1.63 5.94
CA PHE A 318 -9.85 2.33 5.75
C PHE A 318 -10.85 1.42 5.04
N GLN A 319 -11.91 1.06 5.77
CA GLN A 319 -13.01 0.24 5.28
C GLN A 319 -14.23 1.10 5.01
N THR A 320 -14.80 1.00 3.82
CA THR A 320 -16.00 1.73 3.43
C THR A 320 -17.01 0.83 2.71
N THR A 321 -18.25 1.27 2.64
CA THR A 321 -19.28 0.70 1.77
C THR A 321 -19.78 1.82 0.88
N LEU A 322 -19.62 1.66 -0.44
CA LEU A 322 -20.07 2.67 -1.39
C LEU A 322 -21.57 2.48 -1.62
N GLY A 323 -22.36 3.42 -1.11
CA GLY A 323 -23.79 3.51 -1.42
C GLY A 323 -24.03 4.04 -2.83
N GLY A 324 -25.06 3.55 -3.51
CA GLY A 324 -25.43 4.01 -4.87
C GLY A 324 -25.71 5.52 -4.99
N THR A 325 -25.96 6.20 -3.87
CA THR A 325 -26.17 7.65 -3.80
C THR A 325 -24.88 8.48 -3.74
N ALA A 326 -23.75 7.90 -3.29
CA ALA A 326 -22.46 8.61 -3.29
C ALA A 326 -21.91 8.83 -4.71
N ALA A 327 -22.39 8.05 -5.69
CA ALA A 327 -22.09 8.26 -7.10
C ALA A 327 -22.82 9.48 -7.71
N ALA A 328 -23.81 10.05 -7.03
CA ALA A 328 -24.57 11.21 -7.51
C ALA A 328 -23.95 12.57 -7.13
N THR A 329 -23.03 12.62 -6.17
CA THR A 329 -22.44 13.88 -5.67
C THR A 329 -21.05 14.20 -6.22
N ALA A 330 -20.53 13.41 -7.18
CA ALA A 330 -19.33 13.76 -7.94
C ALA A 330 -19.61 14.76 -9.10
N GLN A 331 -20.60 15.64 -8.95
CA GLN A 331 -20.67 16.86 -9.75
C GLN A 331 -19.66 17.86 -9.17
N ALA A 332 -18.81 18.38 -10.05
CA ALA A 332 -17.81 19.39 -9.77
C ALA A 332 -18.34 20.51 -8.85
N PRO A 333 -17.49 21.13 -8.01
CA PRO A 333 -17.89 22.37 -7.37
C PRO A 333 -18.27 23.34 -8.49
N ALA A 334 -19.55 23.73 -8.50
CA ALA A 334 -20.03 24.79 -9.37
C ALA A 334 -19.09 25.97 -9.18
N ALA A 335 -18.52 26.44 -10.29
CA ALA A 335 -17.75 27.66 -10.32
C ALA A 335 -18.69 28.82 -10.00
N GLY A 336 -18.88 29.09 -8.71
CA GLY A 336 -19.46 30.31 -8.16
C GLY A 336 -18.44 31.44 -8.25
N GLY A 337 -17.87 31.66 -9.42
CA GLY A 337 -17.11 32.86 -9.73
C GLY A 337 -18.11 33.95 -10.09
N THR A 338 -18.42 34.81 -9.13
CA THR A 338 -18.97 36.13 -9.41
C THR A 338 -18.03 36.83 -10.39
N ALA A 339 -18.50 37.04 -11.62
CA ALA A 339 -17.82 37.87 -12.59
C ALA A 339 -17.65 39.28 -12.01
N PRO A 340 -16.43 39.85 -11.96
CA PRO A 340 -16.29 41.27 -11.69
C PRO A 340 -16.90 42.04 -12.86
N ALA A 341 -17.81 42.96 -12.53
CA ALA A 341 -18.43 43.87 -13.48
C ALA A 341 -17.35 44.64 -14.26
N ALA A 342 -17.51 44.67 -15.58
CA ALA A 342 -16.68 45.46 -16.49
C ALA A 342 -16.75 46.95 -16.09
N PRO A 343 -15.60 47.68 -16.07
CA PRO A 343 -15.64 49.12 -15.90
C PRO A 343 -16.27 49.76 -17.14
N ALA A 344 -17.28 50.60 -16.89
CA ALA A 344 -17.94 51.39 -17.92
C ALA A 344 -16.92 52.31 -18.62
N ALA A 345 -16.96 52.29 -19.95
CA ALA A 345 -16.18 53.20 -20.80
C ALA A 345 -16.62 54.65 -20.54
N ASN A 346 -15.70 55.45 -20.01
CA ASN A 346 -15.87 56.89 -19.93
C ASN A 346 -15.62 57.48 -21.33
N THR A 347 -16.70 57.78 -22.05
CA THR A 347 -16.64 58.63 -23.25
C THR A 347 -16.33 60.06 -22.82
N ALA A 348 -15.07 60.45 -23.00
CA ALA A 348 -14.67 61.85 -23.06
C ALA A 348 -15.39 62.52 -24.23
N THR A 349 -16.20 63.53 -23.93
CA THR A 349 -16.71 64.47 -24.93
C THR A 349 -15.94 65.76 -24.77
N ALA A 350 -15.24 66.16 -25.82
CA ALA A 350 -14.51 67.42 -25.90
C ALA A 350 -15.46 68.62 -25.88
N ARG A 351 -15.11 69.64 -25.09
CA ARG A 351 -15.14 71.06 -25.45
C ARG A 351 -14.27 71.85 -24.47
#